data_AF-A0A0F6NCR7-F1
#
_entry.id   AF-A0A0F6NCR7-F1
#
_cell.length_a   1.000
_cell.length_b   1.000
_cell.length_c   1.000
_cell.angle_alpha   90.00
_cell.angle_beta   90.00
_cell.angle_gamma   90.00
#
_symmetry.space_group_name_H-M   'P 1'
#
loop_
_entity.id
_entity.type
_entity.pdbx_description
1 polymer ?
#
loop_
_entity_poly.entity_id
_entity_poly.type
_entity_poly.pdbx_seq_one_letter_code
_entity_poly.pdbx_strand_id
1 'polypeptide(L)'
;SADSLMGRGSLRRRARRQESHDSAASAASLKRKQEVEGKLIETEKSQTGGVEFGVYKHYIKSVGIFLSVATLVLNFVFQAFQIGSNIWLTQWSNDKEVEHDTGLRNMYLGVYGAFGFGQGLLSVTKVILPSLGGLRAAQLLHAFLLGNMLRLPTQFYDTTPVGRVISRFSKDIDTVDMILPHTTLNIVWLVYEVLATIVVISISTPIFLVVIVPIGFIYYFAQRFYVATSRQLMRLESVSR
;
A
#
# COMPACT_ATOMS: atom_id res chain seq x y z
N SER A 1 -53.11 -64.77 2.63
CA SER A 1 -53.10 -63.47 1.91
C SER A 1 -52.96 -62.34 2.90
N ALA A 2 -51.77 -61.74 3.09
CA ALA A 2 -51.65 -60.46 3.79
C ALA A 2 -50.29 -59.74 3.69
N ASP A 3 -49.15 -60.42 3.44
CA ASP A 3 -47.83 -59.78 3.68
C ASP A 3 -47.13 -59.11 2.48
N SER A 4 -47.67 -59.19 1.25
CA SER A 4 -47.00 -58.60 0.07
C SER A 4 -47.47 -57.18 -0.31
N LEU A 5 -48.44 -56.61 0.42
CA LEU A 5 -49.04 -55.31 0.09
C LEU A 5 -48.49 -54.12 0.89
N MET A 6 -47.73 -54.34 1.97
CA MET A 6 -47.18 -53.26 2.80
C MET A 6 -45.94 -52.56 2.20
N GLY A 7 -45.20 -53.20 1.29
CA GLY A 7 -43.95 -52.65 0.73
C GLY A 7 -44.12 -51.64 -0.42
N ARG A 8 -45.22 -51.70 -1.19
CA ARG A 8 -45.43 -50.81 -2.35
C ARG A 8 -45.86 -49.38 -1.95
N GLY A 9 -46.54 -49.23 -0.83
CA GLY A 9 -46.97 -47.93 -0.31
C GLY A 9 -45.82 -47.05 0.18
N SER A 10 -44.79 -47.67 0.79
CA SER A 10 -43.63 -46.95 1.32
C SER A 10 -42.74 -46.40 0.21
N LEU A 11 -42.51 -47.17 -0.85
CA LEU A 11 -41.72 -46.76 -2.03
C LEU A 11 -42.39 -45.61 -2.79
N ARG A 12 -43.71 -45.68 -2.98
CA ARG A 12 -44.48 -44.62 -3.66
C ARG A 12 -44.54 -43.33 -2.84
N ARG A 13 -44.58 -43.43 -1.52
CA ARG A 13 -44.52 -42.28 -0.59
C ARG A 13 -43.12 -41.65 -0.55
N ARG A 14 -42.06 -42.46 -0.73
CA ARG A 14 -40.67 -42.00 -0.81
C ARG A 14 -40.40 -41.29 -2.13
N ALA A 15 -40.86 -41.85 -3.26
CA ALA A 15 -40.78 -41.22 -4.58
C ALA A 15 -41.51 -39.87 -4.63
N ARG A 16 -42.74 -39.80 -4.09
CA ARG A 16 -43.52 -38.55 -4.04
C ARG A 16 -42.89 -37.48 -3.13
N ARG A 17 -42.19 -37.89 -2.06
CA ARG A 17 -41.38 -36.98 -1.25
C ARG A 17 -40.16 -36.48 -2.04
N GLN A 18 -39.47 -37.37 -2.75
CA GLN A 18 -38.31 -37.00 -3.57
C GLN A 18 -38.70 -35.96 -4.64
N GLU A 19 -39.77 -36.21 -5.41
CA GLU A 19 -40.28 -35.26 -6.41
C GLU A 19 -40.70 -33.90 -5.82
N SER A 20 -41.28 -33.90 -4.61
CA SER A 20 -41.64 -32.66 -3.92
C SER A 20 -40.42 -31.86 -3.45
N HIS A 21 -39.35 -32.56 -3.05
CA HIS A 21 -38.08 -31.92 -2.68
C HIS A 21 -37.35 -31.36 -3.90
N ASP A 22 -37.33 -32.09 -5.02
CA ASP A 22 -36.70 -31.63 -6.26
C ASP A 22 -37.47 -30.45 -6.88
N SER A 23 -38.80 -30.46 -6.81
CA SER A 23 -39.64 -29.34 -7.25
C SER A 23 -39.45 -28.10 -6.37
N ALA A 24 -39.32 -28.27 -5.05
CA ALA A 24 -39.05 -27.16 -4.12
C ALA A 24 -37.63 -26.60 -4.31
N ALA A 25 -36.64 -27.46 -4.56
CA ALA A 25 -35.27 -27.04 -4.88
C ALA A 25 -35.21 -26.28 -6.22
N SER A 26 -35.94 -26.76 -7.24
CA SER A 26 -36.04 -26.09 -8.54
C SER A 26 -36.74 -24.73 -8.43
N ALA A 27 -37.86 -24.63 -7.69
CA ALA A 27 -38.55 -23.38 -7.46
C ALA A 27 -37.72 -22.38 -6.64
N ALA A 28 -36.98 -22.85 -5.63
CA ALA A 28 -36.03 -22.03 -4.89
C ALA A 28 -34.86 -21.55 -5.78
N SER A 29 -34.41 -22.38 -6.71
CA SER A 29 -33.34 -22.03 -7.66
C SER A 29 -33.79 -21.00 -8.69
N LEU A 30 -35.02 -21.11 -9.19
CA LEU A 30 -35.66 -20.16 -10.09
C LEU A 30 -35.95 -18.83 -9.39
N LYS A 31 -36.42 -18.87 -8.14
CA LYS A 31 -36.66 -17.67 -7.33
C LYS A 31 -35.34 -16.93 -7.04
N ARG A 32 -34.27 -17.68 -6.72
CA ARG A 32 -32.91 -17.13 -6.57
C ARG A 32 -32.38 -16.55 -7.89
N LYS A 33 -32.67 -17.19 -9.03
CA LYS A 33 -32.26 -16.70 -10.36
C LYS A 33 -33.00 -15.41 -10.75
N GLN A 34 -34.31 -15.32 -10.47
CA GLN A 34 -35.10 -14.09 -10.64
C GLN A 34 -34.67 -12.96 -9.68
N GLU A 35 -34.28 -13.27 -8.45
CA GLU A 35 -33.77 -12.29 -7.48
C GLU A 35 -32.38 -11.76 -7.88
N VAL A 36 -31.59 -12.56 -8.61
CA VAL A 36 -30.30 -12.16 -9.19
C VAL A 36 -30.49 -11.39 -10.50
N GLU A 37 -31.44 -11.76 -11.37
CA GLU A 37 -31.78 -11.04 -12.60
C GLU A 37 -32.51 -9.71 -12.35
N GLY A 38 -33.26 -9.59 -11.25
CA GLY A 38 -33.95 -8.35 -10.84
C GLY A 38 -33.05 -7.34 -10.11
N LYS A 39 -31.82 -7.72 -9.73
CA LYS A 39 -30.82 -6.80 -9.18
C LYS A 39 -30.06 -6.14 -10.32
N LEU A 40 -30.57 -5.00 -10.79
CA LEU A 40 -29.87 -4.07 -11.70
C LEU A 40 -28.55 -3.55 -11.11
N ILE A 41 -28.37 -3.67 -9.79
CA ILE A 41 -27.17 -3.24 -9.07
C ILE A 41 -26.09 -4.33 -9.16
N GLU A 42 -25.05 -4.08 -9.96
CA GLU A 42 -23.88 -4.96 -10.02
C GLU A 42 -23.20 -5.01 -8.63
N THR A 43 -22.93 -6.20 -8.11
CA THR A 43 -22.18 -6.39 -6.86
C THR A 43 -20.71 -6.09 -7.10
N GLU A 44 -20.10 -5.29 -6.22
CA GLU A 44 -18.71 -4.85 -6.39
C GLU A 44 -17.75 -6.04 -6.37
N LYS A 45 -17.05 -6.26 -7.49
CA LYS A 45 -16.04 -7.31 -7.62
C LYS A 45 -14.77 -6.85 -6.91
N SER A 46 -14.56 -7.32 -5.68
CA SER A 46 -13.28 -7.18 -5.00
C SER A 46 -12.25 -8.06 -5.71
N GLN A 47 -11.19 -7.47 -6.26
CA GLN A 47 -10.10 -8.25 -6.84
C GLN A 47 -9.32 -8.97 -5.73
N THR A 48 -9.28 -10.30 -5.81
CA THR A 48 -8.56 -11.15 -4.86
C THR A 48 -7.10 -11.34 -5.30
N GLY A 49 -6.16 -10.62 -4.67
CA GLY A 49 -4.74 -10.80 -4.97
C GLY A 49 -3.84 -9.76 -4.32
N GLY A 50 -2.55 -9.77 -4.69
CA GLY A 50 -1.65 -8.63 -4.49
C GLY A 50 -1.89 -7.56 -5.56
N VAL A 51 -1.49 -6.32 -5.29
CA VAL A 51 -1.62 -5.22 -6.25
C VAL A 51 -0.61 -5.41 -7.38
N GLU A 52 -1.07 -5.31 -8.63
CA GLU A 52 -0.21 -5.44 -9.81
C GLU A 52 0.79 -4.28 -9.88
N PHE A 53 2.04 -4.56 -10.25
CA PHE A 53 3.09 -3.53 -10.39
C PHE A 53 2.72 -2.42 -11.40
N GLY A 54 1.86 -2.75 -12.37
CA GLY A 54 1.30 -1.79 -13.31
C GLY A 54 0.55 -0.62 -12.64
N VAL A 55 -0.11 -0.85 -11.50
CA VAL A 55 -0.84 0.18 -10.76
C VAL A 55 0.13 1.18 -10.12
N TYR A 56 1.20 0.70 -9.49
CA TYR A 56 2.25 1.55 -8.94
C TYR A 56 2.93 2.38 -10.03
N LYS A 57 3.23 1.77 -11.19
CA LYS A 57 3.81 2.47 -12.34
C LYS A 57 2.88 3.55 -12.88
N HIS A 58 1.57 3.27 -12.94
CA HIS A 58 0.58 4.26 -13.38
C HIS A 58 0.53 5.44 -12.42
N TYR A 59 0.52 5.19 -11.11
CA TYR A 59 0.55 6.25 -10.09
C TYR A 59 1.81 7.12 -10.21
N ILE A 60 2.99 6.51 -10.31
CA ILE A 60 4.27 7.23 -10.50
C ILE A 60 4.24 8.07 -11.78
N LYS A 61 3.64 7.55 -12.86
CA LYS A 61 3.49 8.29 -14.11
C LYS A 61 2.55 9.49 -13.95
N SER A 62 1.45 9.35 -13.19
CA SER A 62 0.49 10.43 -12.90
C SER A 62 1.08 11.53 -12.02
N VAL A 63 1.95 11.19 -11.07
CA VAL A 63 2.73 12.16 -10.29
C VAL A 63 3.76 12.90 -11.14
N GLY A 64 4.26 12.24 -12.18
CA GLY A 64 5.28 12.75 -13.08
C GLY A 64 6.62 12.09 -12.82
N ILE A 65 7.21 11.55 -13.88
CA ILE A 65 8.47 10.80 -13.83
C ILE A 65 9.61 11.71 -13.34
N PHE A 66 9.65 12.97 -13.80
CA PHE A 66 10.67 13.93 -13.40
C PHE A 66 10.65 14.21 -11.89
N LEU A 67 9.47 14.48 -11.31
CA LEU A 67 9.32 14.73 -9.87
C LEU A 67 9.63 13.48 -9.04
N SER A 68 9.26 12.31 -9.54
CA SER A 68 9.55 11.02 -8.89
C SER A 68 11.06 10.75 -8.84
N VAL A 69 11.77 10.96 -9.96
CA VAL A 69 13.23 10.82 -10.01
C VAL A 69 13.91 11.86 -9.13
N ALA A 70 13.47 13.12 -9.18
CA ALA A 70 13.99 14.18 -8.32
C ALA A 70 13.81 13.83 -6.83
N THR A 71 12.68 13.23 -6.45
CA THR A 71 12.43 12.76 -5.07
C THR A 71 13.44 11.69 -4.64
N LEU A 72 13.73 10.71 -5.51
CA LEU A 72 14.71 9.66 -5.22
C LEU A 72 16.12 10.25 -5.05
N VAL A 73 16.52 11.14 -5.95
CA VAL A 73 17.83 11.81 -5.89
C VAL A 73 17.96 12.67 -4.64
N LEU A 74 16.93 13.46 -4.29
CA LEU A 74 16.95 14.29 -3.09
C LEU A 74 17.04 13.45 -1.81
N ASN A 75 16.34 12.31 -1.74
CA ASN A 75 16.46 11.41 -0.58
C ASN A 75 17.86 10.79 -0.50
N PHE A 76 18.45 10.39 -1.62
CA PHE A 76 19.83 9.90 -1.65
C PHE A 76 20.84 10.96 -1.19
N VAL A 77 20.74 12.19 -1.70
CA VAL A 77 21.63 13.30 -1.30
C VAL A 77 21.44 13.63 0.18
N PHE A 78 20.20 13.69 0.67
CA PHE A 78 19.91 13.89 2.10
C PHE A 78 20.57 12.79 2.96
N GLN A 79 20.45 11.53 2.54
CA GLN A 79 21.05 10.41 3.25
C GLN A 79 22.58 10.48 3.24
N ALA A 80 23.19 10.88 2.12
CA ALA A 80 24.63 11.06 2.01
C ALA A 80 25.14 12.18 2.94
N PHE A 81 24.43 13.31 3.02
CA PHE A 81 24.75 14.38 3.98
C PHE A 81 24.63 13.91 5.43
N GLN A 82 23.60 13.11 5.73
CA GLN A 82 23.41 12.51 7.05
C GLN A 82 24.57 11.59 7.43
N ILE A 83 24.94 10.64 6.56
CA ILE A 83 26.08 9.74 6.79
C ILE A 83 27.39 10.55 6.91
N GLY A 84 27.61 11.51 6.01
CA GLY A 84 28.80 12.36 6.02
C GLY A 84 28.95 13.15 7.32
N SER A 85 27.86 13.72 7.82
CA SER A 85 27.82 14.43 9.12
C SER A 85 28.21 13.49 10.27
N ASN A 86 27.68 12.26 10.28
CA ASN A 86 28.00 11.27 11.31
C ASN A 86 29.47 10.80 11.24
N ILE A 87 30.01 10.60 10.03
CA ILE A 87 31.43 10.25 9.84
C ILE A 87 32.33 11.40 10.30
N TRP A 88 31.98 12.64 9.94
CA TRP A 88 32.71 13.83 10.37
C TRP A 88 32.74 13.96 11.90
N LEU A 89 31.59 13.74 12.56
CA LEU A 89 31.51 13.72 14.02
C LEU A 89 32.38 12.62 14.63
N THR A 90 32.44 11.45 13.99
CA THR A 90 33.30 10.35 14.43
C THR A 90 34.78 10.71 14.32
N GLN A 91 35.20 11.38 13.23
CA GLN A 91 36.57 11.86 13.06
C GLN A 91 36.91 12.93 14.10
N TRP A 92 36.04 13.93 14.27
CA TRP A 92 36.20 14.97 15.28
C TRP A 92 36.34 14.38 16.69
N SER A 93 35.53 13.37 17.05
CA SER A 93 35.59 12.74 18.37
C SER A 93 36.84 11.90 18.62
N ASN A 94 37.54 11.44 17.57
CA ASN A 94 38.73 10.59 17.71
C ASN A 94 40.04 11.39 17.66
N ASP A 95 39.98 12.66 17.27
CA ASP A 95 41.14 13.53 17.12
C ASP A 95 41.49 14.21 18.46
N LYS A 96 42.63 13.81 19.04
CA LYS A 96 43.12 14.31 20.34
C LYS A 96 43.76 15.69 20.24
N GLU A 97 44.14 16.15 19.04
CA GLU A 97 44.80 17.45 18.84
C GLU A 97 43.82 18.62 19.03
N VAL A 98 42.52 18.35 18.88
CA VAL A 98 41.43 19.32 19.02
C VAL A 98 41.29 19.87 20.45
N GLU A 99 41.80 19.15 21.45
CA GLU A 99 41.80 19.62 22.85
C GLU A 99 42.81 20.76 23.07
N HIS A 100 43.90 20.76 22.31
CA HIS A 100 45.01 21.71 22.48
C HIS A 100 45.01 22.83 21.43
N ASP A 101 44.47 22.58 20.23
CA ASP A 101 44.38 23.58 19.18
C ASP A 101 42.95 24.11 18.98
N THR A 102 42.76 25.37 19.40
CA THR A 102 41.48 26.09 19.23
C THR A 102 41.12 26.35 17.75
N GLY A 103 42.11 26.42 16.85
CA GLY A 103 41.88 26.63 15.41
C GLY A 103 41.25 25.41 14.76
N LEU A 104 41.80 24.22 15.02
CA LEU A 104 41.25 22.94 14.54
C LEU A 104 39.84 22.70 15.08
N ARG A 105 39.58 23.01 16.36
CA ARG A 105 38.24 22.91 16.94
C ARG A 105 37.20 23.75 16.21
N ASN A 106 37.55 25.01 15.90
CA ASN A 106 36.65 25.90 15.18
C ASN A 106 36.41 25.42 13.74
N MET A 107 37.40 24.81 13.09
CA MET A 107 37.24 24.18 11.77
C MET A 107 36.26 23.00 11.82
N TYR A 108 36.44 22.05 12.76
CA TYR A 108 35.54 20.90 12.91
C TYR A 108 34.10 21.35 13.19
N LEU A 109 33.93 22.34 14.07
CA LEU A 109 32.63 22.90 14.43
C LEU A 109 31.98 23.62 13.24
N GLY A 110 32.76 24.39 12.47
CA GLY A 110 32.28 25.11 11.29
C GLY A 110 31.81 24.14 10.19
N VAL A 111 32.59 23.10 9.89
CA VAL A 111 32.22 22.08 8.89
C VAL A 111 31.00 21.29 9.35
N TYR A 112 30.92 20.90 10.63
CA TYR A 112 29.74 20.22 11.17
C TYR A 112 28.49 21.11 11.11
N GLY A 113 28.64 22.41 11.43
CA GLY A 113 27.57 23.40 11.26
C GLY A 113 27.10 23.53 9.81
N ALA A 114 28.03 23.52 8.85
CA ALA A 114 27.71 23.54 7.42
C ALA A 114 26.96 22.28 6.98
N PHE A 115 27.36 21.10 7.46
CA PHE A 115 26.62 19.86 7.23
C PHE A 115 25.20 19.94 7.79
N GLY A 116 25.02 20.41 9.02
CA GLY A 116 23.71 20.58 9.65
C GLY A 116 22.81 21.57 8.91
N PHE A 117 23.35 22.71 8.48
CA PHE A 117 22.61 23.71 7.70
C PHE A 117 22.20 23.16 6.32
N GLY A 118 23.14 22.52 5.61
CA GLY A 118 22.87 21.88 4.31
C GLY A 118 21.82 20.78 4.43
N GLN A 119 21.91 19.95 5.47
CA GLN A 119 20.93 18.92 5.77
C GLN A 119 19.56 19.50 6.09
N GLY A 120 19.49 20.60 6.85
CA GLY A 120 18.24 21.30 7.15
C GLY A 120 17.53 21.80 5.88
N LEU A 121 18.28 22.45 4.98
CA LEU A 121 17.76 22.92 3.71
C LEU A 121 17.29 21.77 2.80
N LEU A 122 18.08 20.69 2.73
CA LEU A 122 17.71 19.49 1.99
C LEU A 122 16.48 18.81 2.58
N SER A 123 16.32 18.80 3.91
CA SER A 123 15.16 18.24 4.60
C SER A 123 13.86 18.93 4.17
N VAL A 124 13.88 20.27 4.15
CA VAL A 124 12.72 21.05 3.71
C VAL A 124 12.42 20.78 2.23
N THR A 125 13.46 20.79 1.39
CA THR A 125 13.32 20.58 -0.06
C THR A 125 12.80 19.19 -0.39
N LYS A 126 13.28 18.14 0.30
CA LYS A 126 12.86 16.74 0.07
C LYS A 126 11.38 16.51 0.42
N VAL A 127 10.81 17.31 1.31
CA VAL A 127 9.40 17.20 1.72
C VAL A 127 8.50 18.07 0.83
N ILE A 128 8.90 19.31 0.56
CA ILE A 128 8.05 20.26 -0.19
C ILE A 128 7.90 19.85 -1.65
N LEU A 129 9.00 19.46 -2.32
CA LEU A 129 8.96 19.20 -3.77
C LEU A 129 7.99 18.06 -4.15
N PRO A 130 8.02 16.87 -3.50
CA PRO A 130 7.07 15.80 -3.80
C PRO A 130 5.65 16.14 -3.33
N SER A 131 5.49 16.92 -2.25
CA SER A 131 4.17 17.34 -1.77
C SER A 131 3.44 18.24 -2.78
N LEU A 132 4.16 19.19 -3.40
CA LEU A 132 3.62 20.00 -4.49
C LEU A 132 3.28 19.18 -5.74
N GLY A 133 4.10 18.16 -6.04
CA GLY A 133 3.84 17.18 -7.10
C GLY A 133 2.57 16.37 -6.84
N GLY A 134 2.39 15.90 -5.60
CA GLY A 134 1.20 15.18 -5.15
C GLY A 134 -0.07 16.01 -5.29
N LEU A 135 -0.04 17.29 -4.90
CA LEU A 135 -1.17 18.21 -5.07
C LEU A 135 -1.58 18.39 -6.53
N ARG A 136 -0.61 18.53 -7.44
CA ARG A 136 -0.89 18.60 -8.89
C ARG A 136 -1.46 17.28 -9.43
N ALA A 137 -0.93 16.15 -8.96
CA ALA A 137 -1.41 14.83 -9.34
C ALA A 137 -2.87 14.60 -8.88
N ALA A 138 -3.20 15.01 -7.65
CA ALA A 138 -4.55 14.96 -7.10
C ALA A 138 -5.54 15.76 -7.96
N GLN A 139 -5.19 17.01 -8.31
CA GLN A 139 -6.02 17.84 -9.18
C GLN A 139 -6.24 17.22 -10.56
N LEU A 140 -5.21 16.65 -11.17
CA LEU A 140 -5.31 15.98 -12.48
C LEU A 140 -6.15 14.71 -12.41
N LEU A 141 -5.95 13.87 -11.39
CA LEU A 141 -6.71 12.64 -11.19
C LEU A 141 -8.19 12.95 -10.92
N HIS A 142 -8.48 13.94 -10.09
CA HIS A 142 -9.85 14.39 -9.82
C HIS A 142 -10.53 14.92 -11.09
N ALA A 143 -9.85 15.78 -11.85
CA ALA A 143 -10.39 16.31 -13.12
C ALA A 143 -10.62 15.22 -14.16
N PHE A 144 -9.72 14.25 -14.26
CA PHE A 144 -9.85 13.11 -15.16
C PHE A 144 -11.02 12.21 -14.76
N LEU A 145 -11.17 11.89 -13.47
CA LEU A 145 -12.25 11.07 -12.96
C LEU A 145 -13.61 11.74 -13.20
N LEU A 146 -13.74 13.03 -12.88
CA LEU A 146 -14.96 13.81 -13.09
C LEU A 146 -15.31 13.88 -14.59
N GLY A 147 -14.33 14.18 -15.44
CA GLY A 147 -14.53 14.28 -16.88
C GLY A 147 -14.97 12.96 -17.52
N ASN A 148 -14.41 11.83 -17.07
CA ASN A 148 -14.84 10.51 -17.54
C ASN A 148 -16.22 10.16 -17.05
N MET A 149 -16.52 10.44 -15.79
CA MET A 149 -17.82 10.13 -15.20
C MET A 149 -18.95 10.84 -15.97
N LEU A 150 -18.81 12.14 -16.25
CA LEU A 150 -19.80 12.91 -17.01
C LEU A 150 -20.04 12.38 -18.44
N ARG A 151 -19.13 11.58 -19.00
CA ARG A 151 -19.23 10.99 -20.35
C ARG A 151 -19.75 9.56 -20.36
N LEU A 152 -20.01 8.95 -19.21
CA LEU A 152 -20.52 7.59 -19.13
C LEU A 152 -21.97 7.51 -19.64
N PRO A 153 -22.38 6.41 -20.28
CA PRO A 153 -23.75 6.22 -20.75
C PRO A 153 -24.72 6.18 -19.55
N THR A 154 -25.97 6.59 -19.77
CA THR A 154 -27.04 6.57 -18.74
C THR A 154 -27.22 5.18 -18.10
N GLN A 155 -26.99 4.10 -18.87
CA GLN A 155 -27.01 2.72 -18.38
C GLN A 155 -26.07 2.47 -17.18
N PHE A 156 -24.94 3.18 -17.09
CA PHE A 156 -24.03 3.08 -15.94
C PHE A 156 -24.67 3.65 -14.67
N TYR A 157 -25.46 4.72 -14.81
CA TYR A 157 -26.12 5.38 -13.68
C TYR A 157 -27.33 4.59 -13.17
N ASP A 158 -27.98 3.81 -14.04
CA ASP A 158 -29.11 2.95 -13.64
C ASP A 158 -28.63 1.65 -12.94
N THR A 159 -27.41 1.20 -13.26
CA THR A 159 -26.82 -0.03 -12.70
C THR A 159 -25.92 0.23 -11.47
N THR A 160 -25.46 1.47 -11.29
CA THR A 160 -24.55 1.82 -10.18
C THR A 160 -25.25 2.73 -9.19
N PRO A 161 -25.45 2.33 -7.92
CA PRO A 161 -26.16 3.15 -6.96
C PRO A 161 -25.37 4.44 -6.67
N VAL A 162 -26.08 5.56 -6.56
CA VAL A 162 -25.49 6.90 -6.31
C VAL A 162 -24.56 6.91 -5.09
N GLY A 163 -24.90 6.14 -4.04
CA GLY A 163 -24.04 6.00 -2.86
C GLY A 163 -22.64 5.43 -3.15
N ARG A 164 -22.50 4.54 -4.15
CA ARG A 164 -21.21 3.97 -4.54
C ARG A 164 -20.34 5.01 -5.23
N VAL A 165 -20.92 5.80 -6.12
CA VAL A 165 -20.24 6.92 -6.76
C VAL A 165 -19.73 7.91 -5.70
N ILE A 166 -20.57 8.30 -4.75
CA ILE A 166 -20.19 9.21 -3.66
C ILE A 166 -19.06 8.62 -2.82
N SER A 167 -19.13 7.33 -2.49
CA SER A 167 -18.07 6.66 -1.73
C SER A 167 -16.72 6.69 -2.46
N ARG A 168 -16.71 6.56 -3.79
CA ARG A 168 -15.50 6.66 -4.61
C ARG A 168 -14.95 8.08 -4.64
N PHE A 169 -15.80 9.09 -4.83
CA PHE A 169 -15.39 10.49 -4.85
C PHE A 169 -14.96 11.03 -3.48
N SER A 170 -15.44 10.42 -2.40
CA SER A 170 -15.08 10.84 -1.04
C SER A 170 -13.92 10.01 -0.51
N LYS A 171 -14.13 8.72 -0.25
CA LYS A 171 -13.19 7.89 0.52
C LYS A 171 -12.00 7.42 -0.32
N ASP A 172 -12.24 7.03 -1.57
CA ASP A 172 -11.16 6.52 -2.42
C ASP A 172 -10.24 7.66 -2.88
N ILE A 173 -10.81 8.83 -3.24
CA ILE A 173 -10.02 10.03 -3.56
C ILE A 173 -9.20 10.50 -2.35
N ASP A 174 -9.80 10.58 -1.16
CA ASP A 174 -9.05 10.96 0.06
C ASP A 174 -7.87 10.01 0.32
N THR A 175 -8.08 8.70 0.11
CA THR A 175 -7.01 7.71 0.25
C THR A 175 -5.88 7.93 -0.78
N VAL A 176 -6.23 8.22 -2.04
CA VAL A 176 -5.27 8.47 -3.12
C VAL A 176 -4.51 9.79 -2.93
N ASP A 177 -5.16 10.79 -2.36
CA ASP A 177 -4.63 12.15 -2.24
C ASP A 177 -3.83 12.36 -0.95
N MET A 178 -4.22 11.72 0.17
CA MET A 178 -3.59 11.90 1.48
C MET A 178 -2.74 10.70 1.90
N ILE A 179 -3.32 9.50 1.83
CA ILE A 179 -2.69 8.31 2.41
C ILE A 179 -1.58 7.76 1.51
N LEU A 180 -1.83 7.66 0.20
CA LEU A 180 -0.92 7.05 -0.76
C LEU A 180 0.41 7.81 -0.90
N PRO A 181 0.45 9.16 -1.07
CA PRO A 181 1.70 9.89 -1.17
C PRO A 181 2.50 9.83 0.13
N HIS A 182 1.84 10.03 1.27
CA HIS A 182 2.48 9.98 2.58
C HIS A 182 3.12 8.62 2.87
N THR A 183 2.38 7.54 2.61
CA THR A 183 2.89 6.17 2.81
C THR A 183 4.04 5.86 1.85
N THR A 184 3.96 6.29 0.59
CA THR A 184 5.03 6.08 -0.40
C THR A 184 6.32 6.80 -0.01
N LEU A 185 6.23 8.07 0.41
CA LEU A 185 7.38 8.84 0.87
C LEU A 185 8.02 8.22 2.12
N ASN A 186 7.20 7.74 3.06
CA ASN A 186 7.70 7.06 4.26
C ASN A 186 8.39 5.74 3.93
N ILE A 187 7.85 4.93 3.01
CA ILE A 187 8.51 3.69 2.56
C ILE A 187 9.86 4.01 1.92
N VAL A 188 9.92 5.01 1.03
CA VAL A 188 11.18 5.42 0.39
C VAL A 188 12.19 5.86 1.45
N TRP A 189 11.79 6.73 2.39
CA TRP A 189 12.66 7.17 3.47
C TRP A 189 13.18 6.00 4.32
N LEU A 190 12.29 5.09 4.75
CA LEU A 190 12.65 3.93 5.55
C LEU A 190 13.63 3.00 4.81
N VAL A 191 13.43 2.79 3.51
CA VAL A 191 14.36 1.98 2.70
C VAL A 191 15.75 2.63 2.66
N TYR A 192 15.84 3.94 2.44
CA TYR A 192 17.12 4.65 2.45
C TYR A 192 17.78 4.60 3.82
N GLU A 193 17.03 4.74 4.90
CA GLU A 193 17.54 4.69 6.27
C GLU A 193 18.06 3.29 6.64
N VAL A 194 17.31 2.23 6.31
CA VAL A 194 17.74 0.85 6.54
C VAL A 194 18.97 0.52 5.71
N LEU A 195 19.02 0.92 4.43
CA LEU A 195 20.20 0.71 3.60
C LEU A 195 21.43 1.45 4.14
N ALA A 196 21.26 2.70 4.54
CA ALA A 196 22.32 3.51 5.10
C ALA A 196 22.87 2.94 6.41
N THR A 197 21.99 2.53 7.33
CA THR A 197 22.41 1.94 8.62
C THR A 197 23.19 0.64 8.39
N ILE A 198 22.73 -0.23 7.48
CA ILE A 198 23.46 -1.45 7.10
C ILE A 198 24.84 -1.11 6.54
N VAL A 199 24.95 -0.13 5.63
CA VAL A 199 26.23 0.28 5.04
C VAL A 199 27.19 0.84 6.11
N VAL A 200 26.71 1.76 6.97
CA VAL A 200 27.53 2.38 8.02
C VAL A 200 28.06 1.34 9.02
N ILE A 201 27.19 0.43 9.49
CA ILE A 201 27.60 -0.65 10.40
C ILE A 201 28.57 -1.60 9.70
N SER A 202 28.36 -1.93 8.43
CA SER A 202 29.22 -2.83 7.67
C SER A 202 30.63 -2.26 7.46
N ILE A 203 30.76 -0.95 7.26
CA ILE A 203 32.07 -0.27 7.19
C ILE A 203 32.78 -0.31 8.54
N SER A 204 32.05 -0.07 9.63
CA SER A 204 32.60 -0.07 10.99
C SER A 204 32.99 -1.47 11.47
N THR A 205 32.18 -2.49 11.15
CA THR A 205 32.34 -3.86 11.64
C THR A 205 32.01 -4.85 10.53
N PRO A 206 32.98 -5.25 9.68
CA PRO A 206 32.73 -6.10 8.52
C PRO A 206 32.12 -7.46 8.85
N ILE A 207 32.40 -8.02 10.04
CA ILE A 207 31.84 -9.29 10.50
C ILE A 207 30.31 -9.25 10.67
N PHE A 208 29.72 -8.05 10.81
CA PHE A 208 28.27 -7.85 10.88
C PHE A 208 27.53 -8.38 9.64
N LEU A 209 28.18 -8.39 8.47
CA LEU A 209 27.59 -8.92 7.24
C LEU A 209 27.22 -10.41 7.34
N VAL A 210 27.94 -11.19 8.14
CA VAL A 210 27.59 -12.60 8.35
C VAL A 210 26.33 -12.73 9.20
N VAL A 211 26.11 -11.81 10.13
CA VAL A 211 24.97 -11.82 11.06
C VAL A 211 23.69 -11.27 10.40
N ILE A 212 23.80 -10.29 9.50
CA ILE A 212 22.62 -9.70 8.86
C ILE A 212 21.93 -10.67 7.87
N VAL A 213 22.66 -11.61 7.27
CA VAL A 213 22.12 -12.60 6.33
C VAL A 213 21.05 -13.51 6.97
N PRO A 214 21.31 -14.22 8.08
CA PRO A 214 20.28 -15.05 8.73
C PRO A 214 19.14 -14.20 9.29
N ILE A 215 19.41 -12.99 9.79
CA ILE A 215 18.35 -12.07 10.26
C ILE A 215 17.44 -11.66 9.09
N GLY A 216 18.01 -11.30 7.94
CA GLY A 216 17.26 -10.94 6.74
C GLY A 216 16.40 -12.10 6.22
N PHE A 217 16.89 -13.33 6.31
CA PHE A 217 16.11 -14.53 5.99
C PHE A 217 14.89 -14.66 6.92
N ILE A 218 15.09 -14.60 8.25
CA ILE A 218 13.98 -14.66 9.23
C ILE A 218 12.98 -13.53 8.97
N TYR A 219 13.47 -12.31 8.73
CA TYR A 219 12.62 -11.15 8.44
C TYR A 219 11.79 -11.34 7.18
N TYR A 220 12.37 -11.91 6.11
CA TYR A 220 11.65 -12.23 4.89
C TYR A 220 10.48 -13.19 5.12
N PHE A 221 10.69 -14.26 5.91
CA PHE A 221 9.60 -15.17 6.27
C PHE A 221 8.53 -14.47 7.10
N ALA A 222 8.95 -13.75 8.15
CA ALA A 222 8.04 -12.99 9.01
C ALA A 222 7.20 -11.98 8.20
N GLN A 223 7.83 -11.23 7.29
CA GLN A 223 7.17 -10.27 6.41
C GLN A 223 6.14 -10.96 5.51
N ARG A 224 6.47 -12.13 4.92
CA ARG A 224 5.53 -12.87 4.07
C ARG A 224 4.29 -13.32 4.84
N PHE A 225 4.45 -13.83 6.06
CA PHE A 225 3.33 -14.20 6.92
C PHE A 225 2.52 -12.98 7.37
N TYR A 226 3.20 -11.94 7.87
CA TYR A 226 2.56 -10.71 8.35
C TYR A 226 1.71 -10.04 7.28
N VAL A 227 2.26 -9.87 6.06
CA VAL A 227 1.54 -9.23 4.95
C VAL A 227 0.32 -10.05 4.52
N ALA A 228 0.42 -11.38 4.52
CA ALA A 228 -0.73 -12.24 4.20
C ALA A 228 -1.86 -12.09 5.23
N THR A 229 -1.52 -12.16 6.52
CA THR A 229 -2.47 -12.05 7.63
C THR A 229 -3.08 -10.65 7.71
N SER A 230 -2.25 -9.59 7.62
CA SER A 230 -2.70 -8.20 7.66
C SER A 230 -3.71 -7.89 6.55
N ARG A 231 -3.46 -8.35 5.31
CA ARG A 231 -4.42 -8.20 4.21
C ARG A 231 -5.75 -8.88 4.49
N GLN A 232 -5.75 -10.07 5.10
CA GLN A 232 -6.99 -10.77 5.45
C GLN A 232 -7.74 -10.02 6.57
N LEU A 233 -7.03 -9.49 7.55
CA LEU A 233 -7.62 -8.71 8.64
C LEU A 233 -8.27 -7.43 8.13
N MET A 234 -7.58 -6.66 7.27
CA MET A 234 -8.16 -5.45 6.66
C MET A 234 -9.39 -5.76 5.79
N ARG A 235 -9.43 -6.94 5.16
CA ARG A 235 -10.63 -7.39 4.42
C ARG A 235 -11.79 -7.66 5.36
N LEU A 236 -11.56 -8.34 6.49
CA LEU A 236 -12.60 -8.59 7.49
C LEU A 236 -13.15 -7.28 8.06
N GLU A 237 -12.27 -6.33 8.38
CA GLU A 237 -12.65 -5.00 8.86
C GLU A 237 -13.52 -4.25 7.82
N SER A 238 -13.16 -4.34 6.53
CA SER A 238 -13.92 -3.67 5.47
C SER A 238 -15.32 -4.25 5.23
N VAL A 239 -15.56 -5.52 5.62
CA VAL A 239 -16.87 -6.19 5.47
C VAL A 239 -17.74 -6.01 6.71
N SER A 240 -17.13 -5.81 7.89
CA SER A 240 -17.88 -5.59 9.14
C SER A 240 -18.35 -4.15 9.34
N ARG A 241 -17.87 -3.21 8.53
CA ARG A 241 -18.14 -1.77 8.65
C ARG A 241 -19.07 -1.28 7.54
#